data_AF-A0A433A278-F1
#
_entry.id   AF-A0A433A278-F1
#
_cell.length_a   1.000
_cell.length_b   1.000
_cell.length_c   1.000
_cell.angle_alpha   90.00
_cell.angle_beta   90.00
_cell.angle_gamma   90.00
#
_symmetry.space_group_name_H-M   'P 1'
#
loop_
_entity.id
_entity.type
_entity.pdbx_description
1 polymer ?
#
loop_
_entity_poly.entity_id
_entity_poly.type
_entity_poly.pdbx_seq_one_letter_code
_entity_poly.pdbx_strand_id
1 'polypeptide(L)'
;MAPVTVMSSTTSVDSVPEGYRTFKGNARYILPTDQDEIDRLNFQHYIIRQLQHGNYNAPIEDSLTNGIKVLDAGCGTGRWTIDMAEDYPA
;
A
#
# COMPACT_ATOMS: atom_id res chain seq x y z
N MET A 1 -1.93 34.74 2.00
CA MET A 1 -1.56 33.32 1.85
C MET A 1 -2.26 32.57 2.98
N ALA A 2 -3.41 31.98 2.70
CA ALA A 2 -4.24 31.31 3.71
C ALA A 2 -3.66 29.91 4.03
N PRO A 3 -3.77 29.43 5.28
CA PRO A 3 -3.31 28.10 5.62
C PRO A 3 -4.24 27.07 4.96
N VAL A 4 -3.67 26.12 4.23
CA VAL A 4 -4.40 25.00 3.65
C VAL A 4 -4.80 24.09 4.81
N THR A 5 -6.09 24.06 5.13
CA THR A 5 -6.67 23.10 6.08
C THR A 5 -6.55 21.69 5.48
N VAL A 6 -5.70 20.85 6.06
CA VAL A 6 -5.58 19.44 5.68
C VAL A 6 -6.80 18.70 6.25
N MET A 7 -7.80 18.44 5.41
CA MET A 7 -8.84 17.48 5.75
C MET A 7 -8.24 16.07 5.66
N SER A 8 -8.08 15.43 6.80
CA SER A 8 -7.66 14.03 6.90
C SER A 8 -8.76 13.14 6.30
N SER A 9 -8.64 12.77 5.02
CA SER A 9 -9.47 11.72 4.43
C SER A 9 -9.15 10.39 5.11
N THR A 10 -10.07 9.96 5.96
CA THR A 10 -10.09 8.61 6.51
C THR A 10 -10.42 7.65 5.38
N THR A 11 -9.45 6.87 4.92
CA THR A 11 -9.76 5.54 4.39
C THR A 11 -10.51 4.81 5.51
N SER A 12 -11.74 4.39 5.23
CA SER A 12 -12.57 3.66 6.19
C SER A 12 -11.84 2.39 6.61
N VAL A 13 -11.49 2.32 7.90
CA VAL A 13 -10.78 1.22 8.57
C VAL A 13 -11.50 -0.13 8.45
N ASP A 14 -12.74 -0.15 7.98
CA ASP A 14 -13.54 -1.36 7.81
C ASP A 14 -13.15 -2.20 6.58
N SER A 15 -12.29 -1.68 5.70
CA SER A 15 -11.91 -2.33 4.43
C SER A 15 -10.51 -2.97 4.41
N VAL A 16 -9.78 -2.93 5.53
CA VAL A 16 -8.39 -3.42 5.59
C VAL A 16 -8.32 -4.80 6.28
N PRO A 17 -7.39 -5.69 5.88
CA PRO A 17 -7.25 -7.02 6.49
C PRO A 17 -6.97 -6.98 7.99
N GLU A 18 -7.35 -8.06 8.69
CA GLU A 18 -7.04 -8.22 10.10
C GLU A 18 -5.53 -8.11 10.36
N GLY A 19 -5.15 -7.28 11.34
CA GLY A 19 -3.75 -7.02 11.67
C GLY A 19 -3.10 -5.86 10.89
N TYR A 20 -3.78 -5.28 9.89
CA TYR A 20 -3.29 -4.08 9.20
C TYR A 20 -3.20 -2.87 10.16
N ARG A 21 -2.07 -2.17 10.14
CA ARG A 21 -1.81 -0.99 10.99
C ARG A 21 -1.26 0.15 10.17
N THR A 22 -1.89 1.32 10.28
CA THR A 22 -1.36 2.57 9.72
C THR A 22 -0.57 3.34 10.79
N PHE A 23 0.61 3.83 10.44
CA PHE A 23 1.35 4.73 11.32
C PHE A 23 1.12 6.19 10.89
N LYS A 24 0.44 6.97 11.73
CA LYS A 24 0.35 8.44 11.57
C LYS A 24 1.53 9.09 12.29
N GLY A 25 2.69 9.13 11.64
CA GLY A 25 3.86 9.84 12.13
C GLY A 25 3.81 11.35 11.83
N ASN A 26 4.71 12.11 12.45
CA ASN A 26 4.94 13.53 12.10
C ASN A 26 5.65 13.73 10.75
N ALA A 27 5.95 12.64 10.03
CA ALA A 27 6.56 12.68 8.71
C ALA A 27 5.55 13.26 7.72
N ARG A 28 5.86 14.42 7.17
CA ARG A 28 5.06 15.03 6.11
C ARG A 28 5.39 14.32 4.79
N TYR A 29 4.43 13.56 4.28
CA TYR A 29 4.44 13.17 2.87
C TYR A 29 4.45 14.45 2.04
N ILE A 30 5.34 14.52 1.05
CA ILE A 30 5.60 15.77 0.30
C ILE A 30 4.50 16.02 -0.74
N LEU A 31 3.82 14.97 -1.18
CA LEU A 31 2.71 15.02 -2.13
C LEU A 31 1.36 15.13 -1.41
N PRO A 32 0.27 15.43 -2.14
CA PRO A 32 -1.08 15.45 -1.57
C PRO A 32 -1.43 14.13 -0.86
N THR A 33 -2.37 14.19 0.07
CA THR A 33 -2.91 13.01 0.76
C THR A 33 -4.43 12.95 0.62
N ASP A 34 -4.94 13.43 -0.52
CA ASP A 34 -6.35 13.42 -0.87
C ASP A 34 -6.73 12.13 -1.63
N GLN A 35 -8.03 11.96 -1.89
CA GLN A 35 -8.53 10.77 -2.58
C GLN A 35 -7.98 10.64 -3.99
N ASP A 36 -7.80 11.75 -4.71
CA ASP A 36 -7.27 11.75 -6.07
C ASP A 36 -5.84 11.21 -6.10
N GLU A 37 -4.99 11.58 -5.14
CA GLU A 37 -3.63 11.02 -5.04
C GLU A 37 -3.62 9.54 -4.64
N ILE A 38 -4.54 9.12 -3.75
CA ILE A 38 -4.72 7.71 -3.40
C ILE A 38 -5.09 6.89 -4.64
N ASP A 39 -6.06 7.38 -5.42
CA ASP A 39 -6.52 6.72 -6.64
C ASP A 39 -5.41 6.67 -7.70
N ARG A 40 -4.64 7.76 -7.86
CA ARG A 40 -3.47 7.81 -8.75
C ARG A 40 -2.42 6.76 -8.36
N LEU A 41 -2.09 6.63 -7.08
CA LEU A 41 -1.13 5.64 -6.58
C LEU A 41 -1.63 4.20 -6.76
N ASN A 42 -2.91 3.95 -6.49
CA ASN A 42 -3.52 2.64 -6.71
C ASN A 42 -3.52 2.26 -8.20
N PHE A 43 -3.86 3.20 -9.08
CA PHE A 43 -3.80 2.98 -10.53
C PHE A 43 -2.39 2.67 -11.01
N GLN A 44 -1.39 3.39 -10.49
CA GLN A 44 0.02 3.13 -10.77
C GLN A 44 0.43 1.70 -10.36
N HIS A 45 0.03 1.23 -9.16
CA HIS A 45 0.28 -0.14 -8.71
C HIS A 45 -0.28 -1.17 -9.71
N TYR A 46 -1.54 -1.02 -10.12
CA TYR A 46 -2.16 -1.98 -11.04
C TYR A 46 -1.48 -2.01 -12.40
N ILE A 47 -1.09 -0.86 -12.97
CA ILE A 47 -0.34 -0.83 -14.23
C ILE A 47 0.97 -1.61 -14.09
N ILE A 48 1.74 -1.37 -13.02
CA ILE A 48 3.02 -2.04 -12.80
C ILE A 48 2.83 -3.55 -12.62
N ARG A 49 1.83 -3.96 -11.81
CA ARG A 49 1.48 -5.38 -11.61
C ARG A 49 1.15 -6.08 -12.94
N GLN A 50 0.38 -5.42 -13.81
CA GLN A 50 0.06 -5.97 -15.14
C GLN A 50 1.31 -6.10 -16.02
N LEU A 51 2.18 -5.09 -16.03
CA LEU A 51 3.42 -5.11 -16.81
C LEU A 51 4.42 -6.16 -16.31
N GLN A 52 4.44 -6.43 -15.01
CA GLN A 52 5.30 -7.45 -14.40
C GLN A 52 4.68 -8.84 -14.38
N HIS A 53 3.43 -9.00 -14.81
CA HIS A 53 2.67 -10.25 -14.72
C HIS A 53 2.54 -10.80 -13.29
N GLY A 54 2.53 -9.92 -12.29
CA GLY A 54 2.52 -10.32 -10.89
C GLY A 54 2.97 -9.20 -9.96
N ASN A 55 3.03 -9.50 -8.67
CA ASN A 55 3.46 -8.55 -7.64
C ASN A 55 4.99 -8.52 -7.47
N TYR A 56 5.69 -9.54 -7.94
CA TYR A 56 7.15 -9.66 -7.81
C TYR A 56 7.72 -10.58 -8.90
N ASN A 57 9.03 -10.48 -9.15
CA ASN A 57 9.77 -11.32 -10.11
C ASN A 57 10.90 -12.13 -9.47
N ALA A 58 11.16 -11.95 -8.18
CA ALA A 58 12.20 -12.68 -7.46
C ALA A 58 11.79 -14.16 -7.29
N PRO A 59 12.73 -15.12 -7.37
CA PRO A 59 12.43 -16.55 -7.23
C PRO A 59 12.26 -16.93 -5.74
N ILE A 60 11.20 -16.44 -5.11
CA ILE A 60 10.94 -16.57 -3.66
C ILE A 60 9.57 -17.19 -3.32
N GLU A 61 8.87 -17.75 -4.30
CA GLU A 61 7.53 -18.36 -4.15
C GLU A 61 7.44 -19.32 -2.95
N ASP A 62 8.41 -20.23 -2.83
CA ASP A 62 8.46 -21.19 -1.73
C ASP A 62 8.62 -20.49 -0.37
N SER A 63 9.41 -19.42 -0.29
CA SER A 63 9.59 -18.67 0.96
C SER A 63 8.33 -17.91 1.35
N LEU A 64 7.63 -17.33 0.37
CA LEU A 64 6.34 -16.66 0.57
C LEU A 64 5.28 -17.65 1.06
N THR A 65 5.17 -18.81 0.39
CA THR A 65 4.24 -19.88 0.76
C THR A 65 4.52 -20.44 2.16
N ASN A 66 5.78 -20.42 2.62
CA ASN A 66 6.19 -20.87 3.94
C ASN A 66 6.12 -19.79 5.03
N GLY A 67 5.54 -18.61 4.74
CA GLY A 67 5.30 -17.55 5.74
C GLY A 67 6.54 -16.70 6.07
N ILE A 68 7.39 -16.39 5.08
CA ILE A 68 8.49 -15.44 5.26
C ILE A 68 7.97 -14.04 5.67
N LYS A 69 8.75 -13.32 6.46
CA LYS A 69 8.46 -11.92 6.79
C LYS A 69 8.92 -10.99 5.67
N VAL A 70 7.99 -10.22 5.12
CA VAL A 70 8.23 -9.27 4.02
C VAL A 70 8.09 -7.83 4.53
N LEU A 71 8.95 -6.93 4.04
CA LEU A 71 8.86 -5.49 4.28
C LEU A 71 8.59 -4.76 2.96
N ASP A 72 7.47 -4.04 2.89
CA ASP A 72 7.17 -3.11 1.80
C ASP A 72 7.71 -1.71 2.15
N ALA A 73 8.85 -1.37 1.55
CA ALA A 73 9.51 -0.08 1.76
C ALA A 73 8.98 0.96 0.77
N GLY A 74 8.43 2.07 1.29
CA GLY A 74 7.78 3.07 0.45
C GLY A 74 6.39 2.63 -0.01
N CYS A 75 5.66 1.91 0.84
CA CYS A 75 4.39 1.25 0.54
C CYS A 75 3.26 2.16 0.02
N GLY A 76 3.39 3.49 0.12
CA GLY A 76 2.39 4.43 -0.40
C GLY A 76 1.02 4.21 0.24
N THR A 77 0.02 3.90 -0.57
CA THR A 77 -1.34 3.53 -0.11
C THR A 77 -1.39 2.14 0.57
N GLY A 78 -0.32 1.36 0.48
CA GLY A 78 -0.22 -0.01 0.98
C GLY A 78 -0.83 -1.06 0.06
N ARG A 79 -1.24 -0.69 -1.18
CA ARG A 79 -1.95 -1.59 -2.08
C ARG A 79 -1.17 -2.86 -2.42
N TRP A 80 0.14 -2.75 -2.66
CA TRP A 80 1.00 -3.90 -2.88
C TRP A 80 1.04 -4.85 -1.69
N THR A 81 1.20 -4.30 -0.48
CA THR A 81 1.18 -5.09 0.77
C THR A 81 -0.12 -5.87 0.93
N ILE A 82 -1.27 -5.23 0.66
CA ILE A 82 -2.59 -5.89 0.77
C ILE A 82 -2.70 -7.03 -0.24
N ASP A 83 -2.38 -6.79 -1.51
CA ASP A 83 -2.42 -7.82 -2.55
C ASP A 83 -1.50 -9.01 -2.19
N MET A 84 -0.30 -8.76 -1.66
CA MET A 84 0.63 -9.82 -1.23
C MET A 84 0.11 -10.61 -0.03
N ALA A 85 -0.55 -9.97 0.93
CA ALA A 85 -1.14 -10.65 2.09
C ALA A 85 -2.37 -11.50 1.71
N GLU A 86 -3.13 -11.09 0.69
CA GLU A 86 -4.22 -11.88 0.12
C GLU A 86 -3.69 -13.10 -0.65
N ASP A 87 -2.64 -12.92 -1.45
CA ASP A 87 -2.03 -14.00 -2.24
C ASP A 87 -1.26 -15.01 -1.34
N TYR A 88 -0.65 -14.56 -0.23
CA TYR A 88 0.20 -15.36 0.66
C TYR A 88 -0.16 -15.19 2.16
N PRO A 89 -1.18 -15.90 2.67
CA PRO A 89 -1.69 -15.70 4.04
C PRO A 89 -0.95 -16.48 5.14
N ALA A 90 0.08 -17.27 4.80
CA ALA A 90 0.74 -18.22 5.70
C ALA A 90 1.69 -17.60 6.74
#